data_AF-A0A524DCW8-F1
#
_entry.id   AF-A0A524DCW8-F1
#
_cell.length_a   1.000
_cell.length_b   1.000
_cell.length_c   1.000
_cell.angle_alpha   90.00
_cell.angle_beta   90.00
_cell.angle_gamma   90.00
#
_symmetry.space_group_name_H-M   'P 1'
#
loop_
_entity.id
_entity.type
_entity.pdbx_description
1 polymer ?
#
loop_
_entity_poly.entity_id
_entity_poly.type
_entity_poly.pdbx_seq_one_letter_code
_entity_poly.pdbx_strand_id
1 'polypeptide(L)' 'MKLVIGDIHGCYQEFIKLIEKANLEQDDKIIALGEIIDR' A
#
# COMPACT_ATOMS: atom_id res chain seq x y z
N MET A 1 -7.65 -2.32 -11.67
CA MET A 1 -8.17 -2.35 -10.27
C MET A 1 -7.64 -1.16 -9.49
N LYS A 2 -8.20 -0.86 -8.31
CA LYS A 2 -7.65 0.14 -7.37
C LYS A 2 -7.50 -0.48 -5.99
N LEU A 3 -6.31 -0.42 -5.42
CA LEU A 3 -6.06 -0.77 -4.02
C LEU A 3 -6.00 0.54 -3.21
N VAL A 4 -6.94 0.71 -2.30
CA VAL A 4 -7.00 1.88 -1.41
C VAL A 4 -6.43 1.48 -0.06
N ILE A 5 -5.41 2.20 0.41
CA ILE A 5 -4.66 1.89 1.64
C ILE A 5 -4.79 3.09 2.57
N GLY A 6 -5.15 2.82 3.83
CA GLY A 6 -5.11 3.80 4.92
C GLY A 6 -3.67 4.01 5.39
N ASP A 7 -3.44 3.89 6.69
CA ASP A 7 -2.16 4.21 7.31
C ASP A 7 -1.06 3.18 6.96
N ILE A 8 0.15 3.67 6.76
CA ILE A 8 1.35 2.84 6.51
C ILE A 8 2.37 3.01 7.64
N HIS A 9 2.51 4.21 8.22
CA HIS A 9 3.41 4.52 9.34
C HIS A 9 4.85 3.99 9.16
N GLY A 10 5.37 4.05 7.93
CA GLY A 10 6.70 3.53 7.62
C GLY A 10 6.88 2.02 7.74
N CYS A 11 5.81 1.24 7.95
CA CYS A 11 5.83 -0.23 8.03
C CYS A 11 6.08 -0.86 6.64
N TYR A 12 7.30 -0.70 6.15
CA TYR A 12 7.70 -1.08 4.80
C TYR A 12 7.51 -2.59 4.53
N GLN A 13 7.87 -3.45 5.48
CA GLN A 13 7.78 -4.90 5.30
C GLN A 13 6.33 -5.38 5.19
N GLU A 14 5.43 -4.82 5.99
CA GLU A 14 4.00 -5.06 5.95
C GLU A 14 3.40 -4.54 4.65
N PHE A 15 3.82 -3.36 4.21
CA PHE A 15 3.38 -2.77 2.94
C PHE A 15 3.75 -3.67 1.76
N ILE A 16 5.00 -4.14 1.67
CA ILE A 16 5.42 -5.06 0.58
C ILE A 16 4.60 -6.36 0.61
N LYS A 17 4.41 -6.97 1.78
CA LYS A 17 3.57 -8.18 1.91
C LYS A 17 2.13 -7.94 1.48
N LEU A 18 1.58 -6.75 1.73
CA LEU A 18 0.25 -6.36 1.29
C LEU A 18 0.19 -6.26 -0.24
N ILE A 19 1.18 -5.63 -0.87
CA ILE A 19 1.25 -5.50 -2.33
C ILE A 19 1.37 -6.87 -3.01
N GLU A 20 2.21 -7.76 -2.49
CA GLU A 20 2.35 -9.13 -3.01
C GLU A 20 1.03 -9.92 -2.92
N LYS A 21 0.35 -9.84 -1.78
CA LYS A 21 -0.95 -10.50 -1.57
C LYS A 21 -2.07 -9.93 -2.45
N ALA A 22 -2.00 -8.64 -2.77
CA ALA A 22 -2.99 -7.97 -3.61
C ALA A 22 -2.84 -8.34 -5.10
N ASN A 23 -1.72 -8.99 -5.49
CA ASN A 23 -1.44 -9.44 -6.85
C ASN A 23 -1.69 -8.35 -7.90
N LEU A 24 -1.13 -7.16 -7.65
CA LEU A 24 -1.30 -6.00 -8.52
C LEU A 24 -0.59 -6.19 -9.86
N GLU A 25 -1.28 -5.83 -10.94
CA GLU A 25 -0.71 -5.75 -12.28
C GLU A 25 -0.23 -4.33 -12.61
N GLN A 26 0.50 -4.16 -13.71
CA GLN A 26 1.15 -2.89 -14.06
C GLN A 26 0.18 -1.70 -14.19
N ASP A 27 -1.07 -1.95 -14.61
CA ASP A 27 -2.09 -0.92 -14.79
C ASP A 27 -2.95 -0.67 -13.54
N ASP A 28 -2.70 -1.42 -12.46
CA ASP A 28 -3.39 -1.22 -11.19
C ASP A 28 -2.85 0.00 -10.47
N LYS A 29 -3.74 0.66 -9.72
CA LYS A 29 -3.41 1.89 -9.00
C LYS A 29 -3.48 1.67 -7.50
N ILE A 30 -2.46 2.13 -6.81
CA ILE A 30 -2.46 2.26 -5.35
C ILE A 30 -2.87 3.70 -5.01
N ILE A 31 -3.83 3.85 -4.10
CA ILE A 31 -4.26 5.12 -3.55
C ILE A 31 -4.00 5.07 -2.05
N ALA A 32 -2.96 5.77 -1.59
CA ALA A 32 -2.67 5.93 -0.16
C ALA A 32 -3.42 7.16 0.37
N LEU A 33 -4.10 7.02 1.51
CA LEU A 33 -4.97 8.07 2.07
C LEU A 33 -4.24 9.06 2.99
N GLY A 34 -3.03 8.76 3.45
CA GLY A 34 -2.27 9.58 4.40
C GLY A 34 -1.36 8.73 5.27
N GLU A 35 -0.75 9.35 6.29
CA GLU A 35 0.05 8.65 7.32
C GLU A 35 1.06 7.64 6.73
N ILE A 36 1.70 8.03 5.62
CA ILE A 36 2.63 7.17 4.88
C ILE A 36 3.90 6.94 5.73
N ILE A 37 4.35 8.01 6.37
CA ILE A 37 5.46 8.09 7.31
C ILE A 37 4.92 8.80 8.56
N ASP A 38 5.67 8.71 9.66
CA ASP A 38 5.44 9.22 11.02
C ASP A 38 4.98 8.16 12.03
N ARG A 39 5.62 8.26 13.21
CA ARG A 39 5.99 7.28 14.26
C ARG A 39 7.47 6.87 14.25
#